data_AF-A0A8K0UPZ8-F1
#
_entry.id   AF-A0A8K0UPZ8-F1
#
_cell.length_a   1.000
_cell.length_b   1.000
_cell.length_c   1.000
_cell.angle_alpha   90.00
_cell.angle_beta   90.00
_cell.angle_gamma   90.00
#
_symmetry.space_group_name_H-M   'P 1'
#
loop_
_entity.id
_entity.type
_entity.pdbx_description
1 polymer ?
#
loop_
_entity_poly.entity_id
_entity_poly.type
_entity_poly.pdbx_seq_one_letter_code
_entity_poly.pdbx_strand_id
1 'polypeptide(L)'
;MSHIATTDFLVRLKGLYPDSRRATLHSRWYLLAAVAFSAGNIPEVVPIIFEFVLKELEAQKSRSKDDTHAVRLLLARRMRDCIFRAGMLNGYARTINSLVALSEVTPDDLRDTETLRNTNQAIQQYAEDGRELFQSMYTDDATRVQDLLDTIHPDMGWFSNTVAYGMVYGGSNVLSQVEVSLIMAVVNTVMDTPQQAGWHFKNAMSGGVSLEEVEAARSLAMEAVSKCDIVLRRTK
;
A
#
# COMPACT_ATOMS: atom_id res chain seq x y z
N MET A 1 -22.50 -8.41 5.65
CA MET A 1 -21.17 -7.77 5.51
C MET A 1 -21.07 -6.82 4.31
N SER A 2 -21.94 -6.92 3.28
CA SER A 2 -22.06 -5.92 2.19
C SER A 2 -22.41 -4.48 2.63
N HIS A 3 -22.72 -4.27 3.91
CA HIS A 3 -23.07 -2.97 4.47
C HIS A 3 -21.85 -2.10 4.83
N ILE A 4 -20.63 -2.67 4.91
CA ILE A 4 -19.44 -1.92 5.33
C ILE A 4 -18.92 -1.01 4.21
N ALA A 5 -18.80 -1.54 3.00
CA ALA A 5 -18.28 -0.83 1.83
C ALA A 5 -19.36 -0.60 0.78
N THR A 6 -20.40 0.16 1.14
CA THR A 6 -21.42 0.61 0.17
C THR A 6 -20.80 1.51 -0.90
N THR A 7 -21.45 1.63 -2.05
CA THR A 7 -21.04 2.55 -3.12
C THR A 7 -20.84 3.98 -2.59
N ASP A 8 -21.77 4.49 -1.78
CA ASP A 8 -21.67 5.83 -1.19
C ASP A 8 -20.44 5.98 -0.30
N PHE A 9 -20.11 4.93 0.47
CA PHE A 9 -18.91 4.93 1.30
C PHE A 9 -17.63 4.93 0.45
N LEU A 10 -17.56 4.14 -0.63
CA LEU A 10 -16.42 4.16 -1.55
C LEU A 10 -16.27 5.50 -2.27
N VAL A 11 -17.38 6.11 -2.72
CA VAL A 11 -17.38 7.46 -3.29
C VAL A 11 -16.86 8.48 -2.27
N ARG A 12 -17.25 8.34 -1.00
CA ARG A 12 -16.74 9.19 0.07
C ARG A 12 -15.24 9.01 0.30
N LEU A 13 -14.74 7.76 0.38
CA LEU A 13 -13.30 7.50 0.52
C LEU A 13 -12.50 8.08 -0.66
N LYS A 14 -13.01 7.91 -1.89
CA LYS A 14 -12.44 8.53 -3.09
C LYS A 14 -12.43 10.05 -3.00
N GLY A 15 -13.52 10.65 -2.49
CA GLY A 15 -13.67 12.10 -2.35
C GLY A 15 -12.78 12.74 -1.30
N LEU A 16 -12.26 11.97 -0.33
CA LEU A 16 -11.28 12.47 0.64
C LEU A 16 -9.93 12.80 0.01
N TYR A 17 -9.54 12.08 -1.05
CA TYR A 17 -8.22 12.20 -1.64
C TYR A 17 -8.22 13.27 -2.75
N PRO A 18 -7.29 14.25 -2.75
CA PRO A 18 -7.33 15.43 -3.63
C PRO A 18 -7.11 15.12 -5.13
N ASP A 19 -6.86 13.85 -5.49
CA ASP A 19 -6.65 13.39 -6.87
C ASP A 19 -7.95 12.96 -7.60
N SER A 20 -9.12 13.42 -7.15
CA SER A 20 -10.41 13.04 -7.73
C SER A 20 -10.56 13.36 -9.23
N ARG A 21 -9.66 14.18 -9.80
CA ARG A 21 -9.59 14.53 -11.23
C ARG A 21 -8.52 13.76 -12.01
N ARG A 22 -7.65 12.97 -11.36
CA ARG A 22 -6.64 12.15 -12.06
C ARG A 22 -7.30 10.93 -12.73
N ALA A 23 -6.62 10.34 -13.72
CA ALA A 23 -7.04 9.06 -14.27
C ALA A 23 -7.17 8.02 -13.16
N THR A 24 -8.15 7.11 -13.26
CA THR A 24 -8.52 6.19 -12.18
C THR A 24 -7.32 5.41 -11.65
N LEU A 25 -6.43 4.97 -12.56
CA LEU A 25 -5.24 4.21 -12.21
C LEU A 25 -4.20 4.99 -11.40
N HIS A 26 -4.08 6.31 -11.64
CA HIS A 26 -3.12 7.21 -10.97
C HIS A 26 -3.61 7.72 -9.62
N SER A 27 -4.89 7.54 -9.32
CA SER A 27 -5.39 7.78 -7.98
C SER A 27 -4.76 6.80 -6.99
N ARG A 28 -4.48 7.25 -5.77
CA ARG A 28 -3.91 6.41 -4.71
C ARG A 28 -4.96 5.89 -3.74
N TRP A 29 -6.17 6.50 -3.70
CA TRP A 29 -7.18 6.20 -2.68
C TRP A 29 -7.52 4.71 -2.58
N TYR A 30 -7.58 4.00 -3.71
CA TYR A 30 -7.96 2.58 -3.71
C TYR A 30 -6.88 1.68 -3.15
N LEU A 31 -5.60 2.02 -3.35
CA LEU A 31 -4.49 1.31 -2.73
C LEU A 31 -4.52 1.52 -1.22
N LEU A 32 -4.69 2.77 -0.79
CA LEU A 32 -4.74 3.14 0.63
C LEU A 32 -5.95 2.50 1.33
N ALA A 33 -7.11 2.47 0.67
CA ALA A 33 -8.30 1.82 1.22
C ALA A 33 -8.12 0.31 1.32
N ALA A 34 -7.59 -0.34 0.28
CA ALA A 34 -7.36 -1.78 0.30
C ALA A 34 -6.40 -2.20 1.43
N VAL A 35 -5.28 -1.48 1.62
CA VAL A 35 -4.34 -1.81 2.71
C VAL A 35 -4.88 -1.45 4.08
N ALA A 36 -5.75 -0.43 4.20
CA ALA A 36 -6.40 -0.10 5.45
C ALA A 36 -7.39 -1.21 5.90
N PHE A 37 -8.23 -1.71 4.98
CA PHE A 37 -9.14 -2.82 5.28
C PHE A 37 -8.41 -4.15 5.46
N SER A 38 -7.33 -4.39 4.71
CA SER A 38 -6.43 -5.52 4.95
C SER A 38 -5.83 -5.47 6.36
N ALA A 39 -5.25 -4.32 6.73
CA ALA A 39 -4.72 -4.11 8.07
C ALA A 39 -5.79 -4.21 9.15
N GLY A 40 -7.03 -3.83 8.84
CA GLY A 40 -8.15 -3.94 9.76
C GLY A 40 -8.81 -5.33 9.87
N ASN A 41 -8.30 -6.32 9.15
CA ASN A 41 -8.84 -7.67 9.08
C ASN A 41 -10.29 -7.73 8.56
N ILE A 42 -10.57 -6.94 7.53
CA ILE A 42 -11.82 -6.97 6.75
C ILE A 42 -11.48 -7.28 5.28
N PRO A 43 -11.00 -8.50 4.98
CA PRO A 43 -10.58 -8.87 3.63
C PRO A 43 -11.73 -8.79 2.60
N GLU A 44 -12.98 -8.93 3.00
CA GLU A 44 -14.16 -8.91 2.14
C GLU A 44 -14.43 -7.54 1.48
N VAL A 45 -13.82 -6.45 1.98
CA VAL A 45 -13.93 -5.12 1.35
C VAL A 45 -12.98 -4.95 0.17
N VAL A 46 -11.84 -5.67 0.18
CA VAL A 46 -10.85 -5.63 -0.91
C VAL A 46 -11.44 -5.93 -2.29
N PRO A 47 -12.20 -7.02 -2.51
CA PRO A 47 -12.81 -7.29 -3.81
C PRO A 47 -13.80 -6.20 -4.23
N ILE A 48 -14.55 -5.62 -3.30
CA ILE A 48 -15.52 -4.54 -3.58
C ILE A 48 -14.80 -3.29 -4.12
N ILE A 49 -13.67 -2.93 -3.50
CA ILE A 49 -12.82 -1.82 -3.98
C ILE A 49 -12.28 -2.13 -5.39
N PHE A 50 -11.76 -3.34 -5.62
CA PHE A 50 -11.22 -3.73 -6.93
C PHE A 50 -12.28 -3.62 -8.02
N GLU A 51 -13.46 -4.20 -7.82
CA GLU A 51 -14.55 -4.15 -8.79
C GLU A 51 -15.05 -2.73 -9.04
N PHE A 52 -15.13 -1.90 -7.99
CA PHE A 52 -15.51 -0.50 -8.11
C PHE A 52 -14.55 0.26 -9.03
N VAL A 53 -13.24 0.13 -8.77
CA VAL A 53 -12.19 0.81 -9.54
C VAL A 53 -12.10 0.26 -10.96
N LEU A 54 -12.26 -1.06 -11.14
CA LEU A 54 -12.27 -1.71 -12.45
C LEU A 54 -13.42 -1.19 -13.32
N LYS A 55 -14.63 -1.06 -12.77
CA LYS A 55 -15.79 -0.48 -13.48
C LYS A 55 -15.55 0.98 -13.87
N GLU A 56 -14.97 1.78 -12.97
CA GLU A 56 -14.61 3.18 -13.29
C GLU A 56 -13.55 3.27 -14.40
N LEU A 57 -12.59 2.35 -14.39
CA LEU A 57 -11.53 2.26 -15.40
C LEU A 57 -12.10 1.86 -16.77
N GLU A 58 -13.03 0.90 -16.81
CA GLU A 58 -13.68 0.47 -18.05
C GLU A 58 -14.62 1.54 -18.63
N ALA A 59 -15.19 2.40 -17.78
CA ALA A 59 -15.98 3.56 -18.20
C ALA A 59 -15.12 4.71 -18.78
N GLN A 60 -13.83 4.79 -18.40
CA GLN A 60 -12.88 5.73 -19.00
C GLN A 60 -12.48 5.23 -20.39
N LYS A 61 -13.16 5.72 -21.44
CA LYS A 61 -12.94 5.32 -22.85
C LYS A 61 -11.45 5.25 -23.21
N SER A 62 -10.94 4.03 -23.40
CA SER A 62 -9.60 3.78 -23.91
C SER A 62 -9.52 3.95 -25.44
N ARG A 63 -8.33 4.27 -25.96
CA ARG A 63 -8.05 4.47 -27.39
C ARG A 63 -7.90 3.16 -28.17
N SER A 64 -7.67 2.00 -27.52
CA SER A 64 -7.56 0.67 -28.17
C SER A 64 -7.82 -0.52 -27.21
N LYS A 65 -8.18 -1.70 -27.74
CA LYS A 65 -8.48 -2.90 -26.91
C LYS A 65 -7.26 -3.42 -26.13
N ASP A 66 -6.07 -3.39 -26.73
CA ASP A 66 -4.84 -3.88 -26.08
C ASP A 66 -4.42 -2.96 -24.92
N ASP A 67 -4.63 -1.64 -25.08
CA ASP A 67 -4.44 -0.65 -24.02
C ASP A 67 -5.39 -0.92 -22.84
N THR A 68 -6.64 -1.31 -23.14
CA THR A 68 -7.63 -1.67 -22.10
C THR A 68 -7.20 -2.89 -21.28
N HIS A 69 -6.70 -3.96 -21.90
CA HIS A 69 -6.27 -5.14 -21.14
C HIS A 69 -5.01 -4.86 -20.29
N ALA A 70 -3.99 -4.20 -20.85
CA ALA A 70 -2.76 -3.86 -20.13
C ALA A 70 -3.05 -2.98 -18.89
N VAL A 71 -3.96 -2.02 -19.02
CA VAL A 71 -4.37 -1.12 -17.94
C VAL A 71 -5.15 -1.87 -16.85
N ARG A 72 -6.04 -2.82 -17.21
CA ARG A 72 -6.75 -3.69 -16.25
C ARG A 72 -5.79 -4.61 -15.51
N LEU A 73 -4.81 -5.19 -16.21
CA LEU A 73 -3.78 -6.04 -15.61
C LEU A 73 -2.91 -5.24 -14.64
N LEU A 74 -2.54 -4.01 -15.00
CA LEU A 74 -1.78 -3.12 -14.13
C LEU A 74 -2.56 -2.75 -12.86
N LEU A 75 -3.87 -2.48 -12.93
CA LEU A 75 -4.71 -2.30 -11.75
C LEU A 75 -4.64 -3.51 -10.81
N ALA A 76 -4.83 -4.72 -11.36
CA ALA A 76 -4.80 -5.96 -10.58
C ALA A 76 -3.44 -6.19 -9.92
N ARG A 77 -2.33 -5.96 -10.67
CA ARG A 77 -0.96 -6.02 -10.14
C ARG A 77 -0.73 -5.02 -9.01
N ARG A 78 -1.19 -3.78 -9.16
CA ARG A 78 -1.04 -2.72 -8.15
C ARG A 78 -1.76 -3.04 -6.86
N MET A 79 -3.00 -3.55 -6.93
CA MET A 79 -3.75 -3.98 -5.74
C MET A 79 -3.13 -5.21 -5.05
N ARG A 80 -2.69 -6.22 -5.82
CA ARG A 80 -1.98 -7.38 -5.23
C ARG A 80 -0.68 -6.96 -4.56
N ASP A 81 0.14 -6.16 -5.23
CA ASP A 81 1.45 -5.77 -4.70
C ASP A 81 1.34 -4.82 -3.51
N CYS A 82 0.34 -3.93 -3.45
CA CYS A 82 0.15 -3.08 -2.26
C CYS A 82 -0.24 -3.89 -1.01
N ILE A 83 -1.14 -4.87 -1.15
CA ILE A 83 -1.55 -5.76 -0.06
C ILE A 83 -0.38 -6.65 0.37
N PHE A 84 0.40 -7.17 -0.59
CA PHE A 84 1.59 -7.97 -0.30
C PHE A 84 2.63 -7.17 0.51
N ARG A 85 2.97 -5.95 0.06
CA ARG A 85 3.93 -5.09 0.77
C ARG A 85 3.43 -4.67 2.15
N ALA A 86 2.13 -4.39 2.29
CA ALA A 86 1.51 -4.10 3.59
C ALA A 86 1.66 -5.25 4.61
N GLY A 87 1.80 -6.49 4.14
CA GLY A 87 2.00 -7.68 4.96
C GLY A 87 3.22 -7.64 5.88
N MET A 88 4.24 -6.86 5.52
CA MET A 88 5.40 -6.64 6.39
C MET A 88 5.06 -5.93 7.69
N LEU A 89 3.94 -5.20 7.74
CA LEU A 89 3.50 -4.44 8.90
C LEU A 89 2.23 -5.03 9.55
N ASN A 90 1.25 -5.45 8.75
CA ASN A 90 -0.02 -5.98 9.27
C ASN A 90 -0.07 -7.51 9.43
N GLY A 91 1.00 -8.21 9.00
CA GLY A 91 1.19 -9.63 9.24
C GLY A 91 0.63 -10.54 8.14
N TYR A 92 1.26 -11.71 8.04
CA TYR A 92 1.08 -12.66 6.94
C TYR A 92 -0.37 -13.15 6.76
N ALA A 93 -1.07 -13.43 7.87
CA ALA A 93 -2.43 -13.97 7.83
C ALA A 93 -3.44 -12.97 7.24
N ARG A 94 -3.37 -11.69 7.61
CA ARG A 94 -4.27 -10.65 7.08
C ARG A 94 -4.03 -10.43 5.59
N THR A 95 -2.76 -10.44 5.18
CA THR A 95 -2.35 -10.39 3.77
C THR A 95 -2.88 -11.57 2.98
N ILE A 96 -2.71 -12.82 3.46
CA ILE A 96 -3.23 -14.01 2.77
C ILE A 96 -4.74 -13.91 2.58
N ASN A 97 -5.49 -13.63 3.65
CA ASN A 97 -6.94 -13.53 3.56
C ASN A 97 -7.39 -12.46 2.55
N SER A 98 -6.70 -11.32 2.53
CA SER A 98 -6.99 -10.22 1.60
C SER A 98 -6.66 -10.58 0.15
N LEU A 99 -5.54 -11.27 -0.09
CA LEU A 99 -5.15 -11.72 -1.43
C LEU A 99 -6.04 -12.86 -1.94
N VAL A 100 -6.51 -13.76 -1.06
CA VAL A 100 -7.51 -14.78 -1.39
C VAL A 100 -8.81 -14.11 -1.80
N ALA A 101 -9.35 -13.19 -1.00
CA ALA A 101 -10.58 -12.48 -1.33
C ALA A 101 -10.47 -11.68 -2.65
N LEU A 102 -9.31 -11.06 -2.92
CA LEU A 102 -9.07 -10.39 -4.20
C LEU A 102 -9.00 -11.36 -5.37
N SER A 103 -8.37 -12.54 -5.19
CA SER A 103 -8.21 -13.51 -6.27
C SER A 103 -9.55 -14.07 -6.73
N GLU A 104 -10.50 -14.30 -5.83
CA GLU A 104 -11.85 -14.82 -6.12
C GLU A 104 -12.62 -13.99 -7.16
N VAL A 105 -12.43 -12.66 -7.17
CA VAL A 105 -13.07 -11.74 -8.13
C VAL A 105 -12.18 -11.30 -9.29
N THR A 106 -10.89 -11.63 -9.25
CA THR A 106 -9.95 -11.25 -10.33
C THR A 106 -10.12 -12.20 -11.51
N PRO A 107 -10.46 -11.72 -12.73
CA PRO A 107 -10.50 -12.55 -13.94
C PRO A 107 -9.17 -13.27 -14.23
N ASP A 108 -9.23 -14.46 -14.83
CA ASP A 108 -8.03 -15.28 -15.11
C ASP A 108 -7.00 -14.56 -15.99
N ASP A 109 -7.45 -13.76 -16.96
CA ASP A 109 -6.57 -12.96 -17.82
C ASP A 109 -5.84 -11.84 -17.07
N LEU A 110 -6.27 -11.50 -15.85
CA LEU A 110 -5.65 -10.48 -14.99
C LEU A 110 -4.83 -11.08 -13.83
N ARG A 111 -4.66 -12.42 -13.79
CA ARG A 111 -3.86 -13.12 -12.79
C ARG A 111 -2.47 -13.42 -13.34
N ASP A 112 -1.43 -12.99 -12.61
CA ASP A 112 -0.06 -13.37 -12.94
C ASP A 112 0.17 -14.87 -12.65
N THR A 113 0.83 -15.57 -13.57
CA THR A 113 1.28 -16.95 -13.37
C THR A 113 2.75 -17.04 -12.95
N GLU A 114 3.47 -15.92 -12.98
CA GLU A 114 4.89 -15.80 -12.64
C GLU A 114 5.10 -14.71 -11.59
N THR A 115 6.18 -14.84 -10.82
CA THR A 115 6.56 -13.85 -9.81
C THR A 115 7.07 -12.56 -10.44
N LEU A 116 6.56 -11.40 -10.00
CA LEU A 116 7.04 -10.09 -10.46
C LEU A 116 8.41 -9.70 -9.88
N ARG A 117 8.88 -10.40 -8.83
CA ARG A 117 10.16 -10.16 -8.17
C ARG A 117 11.25 -11.04 -8.80
N ASN A 118 12.48 -10.54 -8.87
CA ASN A 118 13.61 -11.30 -9.41
C ASN A 118 14.11 -12.37 -8.41
N THR A 119 13.67 -13.62 -8.56
CA THR A 119 14.04 -14.70 -7.63
C THR A 119 15.50 -15.15 -7.72
N ASN A 120 16.28 -14.63 -8.67
CA ASN A 120 17.68 -14.99 -8.88
C ASN A 120 18.67 -13.89 -8.42
N GLN A 121 18.17 -12.78 -7.87
CA GLN A 121 19.01 -11.70 -7.38
C GLN A 121 19.75 -12.11 -6.11
N ALA A 122 21.05 -11.79 -6.05
CA ALA A 122 21.87 -12.06 -4.87
C ALA A 122 21.39 -11.26 -3.66
N ILE A 123 21.44 -11.86 -2.47
CA ILE A 123 20.99 -11.21 -1.23
C ILE A 123 21.78 -9.94 -0.92
N GLN A 124 23.05 -9.88 -1.31
CA GLN A 124 23.89 -8.69 -1.15
C GLN A 124 23.38 -7.53 -2.00
N GLN A 125 22.93 -7.81 -3.23
CA GLN A 125 22.33 -6.78 -4.08
C GLN A 125 21.04 -6.24 -3.47
N TYR A 126 20.19 -7.12 -2.90
CA TYR A 126 19.01 -6.66 -2.16
C TYR A 126 19.36 -5.77 -0.96
N ALA A 127 20.45 -6.07 -0.26
CA ALA A 127 20.92 -5.25 0.85
C ALA A 127 21.43 -3.87 0.39
N GLU A 128 22.04 -3.78 -0.79
CA GLU A 128 22.46 -2.52 -1.41
C GLU A 128 21.24 -1.72 -1.86
N ASP A 129 20.38 -2.30 -2.70
CA ASP A 129 19.16 -1.66 -3.22
C ASP A 129 18.25 -1.18 -2.07
N GLY A 130 18.11 -1.99 -1.03
CA GLY A 130 17.30 -1.67 0.13
C GLY A 130 17.87 -0.51 0.94
N ARG A 131 19.20 -0.39 1.03
CA ARG A 131 19.86 0.75 1.70
C ARG A 131 19.68 2.04 0.90
N GLU A 132 19.77 1.98 -0.42
CA GLU A 132 19.50 3.13 -1.30
C GLU A 132 18.04 3.58 -1.20
N LEU A 133 17.10 2.64 -1.21
CA LEU A 133 15.68 2.94 -1.01
C LEU A 133 15.41 3.54 0.39
N PHE A 134 16.02 2.98 1.43
CA PHE A 134 15.91 3.49 2.79
C PHE A 134 16.44 4.93 2.90
N GLN A 135 17.65 5.18 2.38
CA GLN A 135 18.26 6.50 2.37
C GLN A 135 17.43 7.53 1.61
N SER A 136 16.92 7.17 0.44
CA SER A 136 16.07 8.07 -0.35
C SER A 136 14.72 8.37 0.32
N MET A 137 14.17 7.43 1.11
CA MET A 137 12.91 7.67 1.85
C MET A 137 13.11 8.54 3.09
N TYR A 138 14.14 8.27 3.90
CA TYR A 138 14.35 8.95 5.18
C TYR A 138 15.20 10.21 5.08
N THR A 139 15.85 10.45 3.93
CA THR A 139 16.67 11.63 3.66
C THR A 139 17.65 11.92 4.81
N ASP A 140 17.57 13.10 5.43
CA ASP A 140 18.47 13.54 6.50
C ASP A 140 18.32 12.71 7.78
N ASP A 141 17.20 12.00 7.96
CA ASP A 141 16.95 11.13 9.11
C ASP A 141 17.50 9.70 8.93
N ALA A 142 17.97 9.33 7.73
CA ALA A 142 18.32 7.95 7.41
C ALA A 142 19.37 7.38 8.38
N THR A 143 20.47 8.09 8.61
CA THR A 143 21.51 7.64 9.55
C THR A 143 20.94 7.46 10.96
N ARG A 144 20.20 8.45 11.47
CA ARG A 144 19.62 8.40 12.81
C ARG A 144 18.65 7.22 13.00
N VAL A 145 17.82 6.94 12.00
CA VAL A 145 16.86 5.82 12.05
C VAL A 145 17.59 4.49 11.92
N GLN A 146 18.60 4.39 11.03
CA GLN A 146 19.41 3.19 10.91
C GLN A 146 20.17 2.87 12.21
N ASP A 147 20.83 3.88 12.79
CA ASP A 147 21.56 3.75 14.06
C ASP A 147 20.64 3.27 15.19
N LEU A 148 19.39 3.79 15.22
CA LEU A 148 18.39 3.30 16.16
C LEU A 148 18.12 1.80 15.95
N LEU A 149 17.88 1.36 14.71
CA LEU A 149 17.58 -0.05 14.41
C LEU A 149 18.76 -0.97 14.75
N ASP A 150 19.99 -0.57 14.39
CA ASP A 150 21.21 -1.32 14.69
C ASP A 150 21.46 -1.40 16.21
N THR A 151 21.20 -0.31 16.93
CA THR A 151 21.41 -0.24 18.38
C THR A 151 20.41 -1.08 19.15
N ILE A 152 19.12 -1.05 18.79
CA ILE A 152 18.11 -1.83 19.51
C ILE A 152 18.29 -3.33 19.26
N HIS A 153 18.69 -3.73 18.04
CA HIS A 153 18.98 -5.10 17.66
C HIS A 153 19.62 -5.16 16.27
N PRO A 154 20.89 -5.58 16.11
CA PRO A 154 21.57 -5.61 14.81
C PRO A 154 20.83 -6.38 13.71
N ASP A 155 20.16 -7.49 14.04
CA ASP A 155 19.35 -8.23 13.07
C ASP A 155 18.16 -7.39 12.56
N MET A 156 17.62 -6.47 13.38
CA MET A 156 16.58 -5.54 12.94
C MET A 156 17.11 -4.57 11.89
N GLY A 157 18.33 -4.05 12.05
CA GLY A 157 18.97 -3.19 11.06
C GLY A 157 19.27 -3.93 9.76
N TRP A 158 19.81 -5.16 9.85
CA TRP A 158 20.03 -6.01 8.68
C TRP A 158 18.73 -6.41 7.98
N PHE A 159 17.71 -6.82 8.74
CA PHE A 159 16.41 -7.24 8.24
C PHE A 159 15.68 -6.07 7.57
N SER A 160 15.78 -4.86 8.15
CA SER A 160 15.22 -3.65 7.56
C SER A 160 15.79 -3.42 6.16
N ASN A 161 17.11 -3.28 6.02
CA ASN A 161 17.69 -3.00 4.70
C ASN A 161 17.51 -4.15 3.71
N THR A 162 17.85 -5.38 4.11
CA THR A 162 17.92 -6.51 3.18
C THR A 162 16.55 -7.06 2.83
N VAL A 163 15.73 -7.34 3.84
CA VAL A 163 14.46 -8.04 3.65
C VAL A 163 13.33 -7.04 3.42
N ALA A 164 13.17 -6.05 4.31
CA ALA A 164 12.06 -5.12 4.20
C ALA A 164 12.23 -4.16 3.01
N TYR A 165 13.26 -3.32 3.01
CA TYR A 165 13.47 -2.32 1.96
C TYR A 165 13.98 -2.94 0.65
N GLY A 166 14.87 -3.93 0.70
CA GLY A 166 15.36 -4.62 -0.49
C GLY A 166 14.31 -5.50 -1.14
N MET A 167 13.99 -6.64 -0.51
CA MET A 167 13.16 -7.68 -1.12
C MET A 167 11.67 -7.33 -1.21
N VAL A 168 11.11 -6.66 -0.19
CA VAL A 168 9.66 -6.42 -0.13
C VAL A 168 9.25 -5.08 -0.72
N TYR A 169 9.78 -3.97 -0.18
CA TYR A 169 9.44 -2.61 -0.60
C TYR A 169 10.20 -2.15 -1.86
N GLY A 170 11.33 -2.75 -2.20
CA GLY A 170 12.08 -2.46 -3.42
C GLY A 170 11.91 -3.53 -4.52
N GLY A 171 11.42 -4.72 -4.18
CA GLY A 171 11.52 -5.90 -5.05
C GLY A 171 10.71 -5.90 -6.34
N SER A 172 9.86 -4.89 -6.60
CA SER A 172 9.18 -4.74 -7.89
C SER A 172 8.93 -3.26 -8.24
N ASN A 173 8.73 -2.96 -9.53
CA ASN A 173 8.51 -1.60 -10.04
C ASN A 173 7.02 -1.25 -10.22
N VAL A 174 6.10 -2.00 -9.59
CA VAL A 174 4.64 -1.83 -9.74
C VAL A 174 4.13 -0.59 -9.02
N LEU A 175 4.73 -0.28 -7.88
CA LEU A 175 4.39 0.86 -7.03
C LEU A 175 5.60 1.78 -6.92
N SER A 176 5.33 3.08 -6.95
CA SER A 176 6.34 4.11 -6.69
C SER A 176 6.74 4.17 -5.21
N GLN A 177 7.91 4.72 -4.93
CA GLN A 177 8.40 4.96 -3.57
C GLN A 177 7.41 5.76 -2.70
N VAL A 178 6.77 6.78 -3.29
CA VAL A 178 5.75 7.60 -2.64
C VAL A 178 4.52 6.76 -2.25
N GLU A 179 4.05 5.91 -3.16
CA GLU A 179 2.91 5.02 -2.87
C GLU A 179 3.23 4.04 -1.75
N VAL A 180 4.44 3.47 -1.77
CA VAL A 180 4.92 2.59 -0.70
C VAL A 180 4.95 3.33 0.65
N SER A 181 5.47 4.56 0.69
CA SER A 181 5.51 5.38 1.91
C SER A 181 4.11 5.64 2.47
N LEU A 182 3.15 6.01 1.61
CA LEU A 182 1.75 6.22 2.02
C LEU A 182 1.08 4.92 2.49
N ILE A 183 1.33 3.79 1.83
CA ILE A 183 0.84 2.47 2.25
C ILE A 183 1.35 2.13 3.65
N MET A 184 2.65 2.31 3.90
CA MET A 184 3.24 2.06 5.22
C MET A 184 2.64 2.97 6.29
N ALA A 185 2.41 4.25 5.98
CA ALA A 185 1.81 5.21 6.92
C ALA A 185 0.36 4.85 7.26
N VAL A 186 -0.44 4.47 6.26
CA VAL A 186 -1.84 4.06 6.45
C VAL A 186 -1.93 2.78 7.27
N VAL A 187 -1.12 1.75 6.95
CA VAL A 187 -1.11 0.51 7.72
C VAL A 187 -0.73 0.76 9.17
N ASN A 188 0.31 1.55 9.43
CA ASN A 188 0.71 1.91 10.80
C ASN A 188 -0.37 2.73 11.53
N THR A 189 -1.15 3.54 10.82
CA THR A 189 -2.30 4.25 11.41
C THR A 189 -3.37 3.27 11.88
N VAL A 190 -3.71 2.28 11.06
CA VAL A 190 -4.70 1.23 11.41
C VAL A 190 -4.20 0.31 12.52
N MET A 191 -2.89 0.00 12.52
CA MET A 191 -2.23 -0.86 13.50
C MET A 191 -1.87 -0.14 14.82
N ASP A 192 -2.23 1.14 14.96
CA ASP A 192 -1.99 1.95 16.16
C ASP A 192 -0.50 2.11 16.53
N THR A 193 0.35 2.37 15.52
CA THR A 193 1.80 2.62 15.65
C THR A 193 2.14 4.05 15.21
N PRO A 194 1.77 5.08 16.00
CA PRO A 194 1.74 6.48 15.56
C PRO A 194 3.13 7.05 15.21
N GLN A 195 4.19 6.59 15.87
CA GLN A 195 5.56 7.01 15.57
C GLN A 195 5.97 6.56 14.16
N GLN A 196 5.73 5.30 13.82
CA GLN A 196 6.02 4.73 12.51
C GLN A 196 5.13 5.37 11.44
N ALA A 197 3.83 5.58 11.73
CA ALA A 197 2.94 6.30 10.83
C ALA A 197 3.47 7.71 10.51
N GLY A 198 3.90 8.46 11.53
CA GLY A 198 4.49 9.79 11.37
C GLY A 198 5.75 9.80 10.52
N TRP A 199 6.66 8.83 10.73
CA TRP A 199 7.86 8.68 9.90
C TRP A 199 7.51 8.46 8.43
N HIS A 200 6.58 7.55 8.14
CA HIS A 200 6.24 7.23 6.76
C HIS A 200 5.42 8.33 6.05
N PHE A 201 4.61 9.11 6.77
CA PHE A 201 4.01 10.33 6.22
C PHE A 201 5.08 11.38 5.90
N LYS A 202 6.10 11.54 6.75
CA LYS A 202 7.24 12.42 6.46
C LYS A 202 7.99 11.97 5.21
N ASN A 203 8.28 10.67 5.09
CA ASN A 203 8.96 10.11 3.91
C ASN A 203 8.15 10.35 2.62
N ALA A 204 6.82 10.21 2.68
CA ALA A 204 5.95 10.53 1.54
C ALA A 204 6.06 12.02 1.14
N MET A 205 6.08 12.95 2.11
CA MET A 205 6.26 14.38 1.85
C MET A 205 7.64 14.69 1.26
N SER A 206 8.72 14.04 1.74
CA SER A 206 10.05 14.16 1.14
C SER A 206 10.09 13.71 -0.32
N GLY A 207 9.21 12.78 -0.71
CA GLY A 207 9.01 12.34 -2.11
C GLY A 207 8.06 13.23 -2.93
N GLY A 208 7.60 14.37 -2.39
CA GLY A 208 6.78 15.35 -3.11
C GLY A 208 5.27 15.24 -2.91
N VAL A 209 4.80 14.43 -1.97
CA VAL A 209 3.37 14.40 -1.57
C VAL A 209 3.02 15.66 -0.79
N SER A 210 1.88 16.28 -1.08
CA SER A 210 1.45 17.47 -0.34
C SER A 210 0.96 17.13 1.07
N LEU A 211 0.94 18.13 1.96
CA LEU A 211 0.34 17.98 3.28
C LEU A 211 -1.15 17.58 3.19
N GLU A 212 -1.88 18.16 2.24
CA GLU A 212 -3.29 17.84 1.97
C GLU A 212 -3.47 16.36 1.60
N GLU A 213 -2.59 15.81 0.75
CA GLU A 213 -2.62 14.38 0.40
C GLU A 213 -2.31 13.48 1.60
N VAL A 214 -1.39 13.89 2.48
CA VAL A 214 -1.08 13.18 3.74
C VAL A 214 -2.27 13.19 4.70
N GLU A 215 -2.91 14.34 4.89
CA GLU A 215 -4.10 14.50 5.73
C GLU A 215 -5.28 13.68 5.18
N ALA A 216 -5.43 13.65 3.86
CA ALA A 216 -6.42 12.81 3.18
C ALA A 216 -6.15 11.32 3.39
N ALA A 217 -4.90 10.87 3.24
CA ALA A 217 -4.51 9.49 3.48
C ALA A 217 -4.78 9.06 4.93
N ARG A 218 -4.45 9.92 5.91
CA ARG A 218 -4.76 9.70 7.32
C ARG A 218 -6.27 9.64 7.57
N SER A 219 -7.03 10.57 7.00
CA SER A 219 -8.49 10.61 7.16
C SER A 219 -9.14 9.35 6.59
N LEU A 220 -8.70 8.91 5.41
CA LEU A 220 -9.13 7.66 4.80
C LEU A 220 -8.85 6.45 5.71
N ALA A 221 -7.65 6.39 6.31
CA ALA A 221 -7.31 5.33 7.26
C ALA A 221 -8.24 5.34 8.48
N MET A 222 -8.54 6.52 9.03
CA MET A 222 -9.46 6.68 10.18
C MET A 222 -10.89 6.29 9.83
N GLU A 223 -11.36 6.59 8.62
CA GLU A 223 -12.66 6.14 8.13
C GLU A 223 -12.73 4.63 8.01
N ALA A 224 -11.69 3.99 7.48
CA ALA A 224 -11.59 2.54 7.47
C ALA A 224 -11.60 1.97 8.91
N VAL A 225 -10.81 2.55 9.83
CA VAL A 225 -10.83 2.16 11.25
C VAL A 225 -12.23 2.26 11.85
N SER A 226 -13.02 3.28 11.53
CA SER A 226 -14.40 3.41 12.03
C SER A 226 -15.34 2.28 11.57
N LYS A 227 -14.95 1.57 10.50
CA LYS A 227 -15.64 0.40 9.96
C LYS A 227 -15.03 -0.91 10.39
N CYS A 228 -13.84 -0.87 10.98
CA CYS A 228 -13.19 -2.00 11.60
C CYS A 228 -13.53 -2.00 13.09
N ASP A 229 -13.76 -3.17 13.68
CA ASP A 229 -13.94 -3.29 15.14
C ASP A 229 -12.60 -3.11 15.89
N ILE A 230 -11.83 -2.08 15.54
CA ILE A 230 -10.51 -1.73 16.06
C ILE A 230 -10.66 -0.55 17.02
N VAL A 231 -10.09 -0.70 18.20
CA VAL A 231 -10.02 0.37 19.21
C VAL A 231 -8.57 0.85 19.30
N LEU A 232 -8.32 2.07 18.81
CA LEU A 232 -7.02 2.72 18.94
C LEU A 232 -6.77 3.11 20.41
N ARG A 233 -5.52 3.00 20.87
CA ARG A 233 -5.13 3.43 22.20
C ARG A 233 -5.23 4.94 22.29
N ARG A 234 -5.78 5.44 23.39
CA ARG A 234 -5.76 6.88 23.67
C ARG A 234 -4.30 7.33 23.77
N THR A 235 -3.89 8.26 22.92
CA THR A 235 -2.63 8.98 23.10
C THR A 235 -2.67 9.68 24.45
N LYS A 236 -1.68 9.37 25.31
CA LYS A 236 -1.46 10.10 26.57
C LYS A 236 -0.96 11.51 26.29
#